data_AF-C4WRR9-F1
#
_entry.id   AF-C4WRR9-F1
#
_cell.length_a   1.000
_cell.length_b   1.000
_cell.length_c   1.000
_cell.angle_alpha   90.00
_cell.angle_beta   90.00
_cell.angle_gamma   90.00
#
_symmetry.space_group_name_H-M   'P 1'
#
loop_
_entity.id
_entity.type
_entity.pdbx_description
1 polymer ?
#
loop_
_entity_poly.entity_id
_entity_poly.type
_entity_poly.pdbx_seq_one_letter_code
_entity_poly.pdbx_strand_id
1 'polypeptide(L)'
;MNLMVCLDFILGVMMQVFNIQTDQTSLITATWDHAVNSKAKLQSALTSESKMIEADVITGHLVDEEGEKTDRIPIMGHPPSITSDLSLKEFLDAWKNSNKILKLDFKSTEAFKLASPVIENAFKVGIFNVIVVPRIQLFIVYMFYFSIFVDHIYLRRYCVV
;
A
#
# COMPACT_ATOMS: atom_id res chain seq x y z
N MET A 1 20.48 -9.17 -9.61
CA MET A 1 19.67 -7.94 -9.73
C MET A 1 20.51 -6.80 -9.20
N ASN A 2 20.95 -5.88 -10.08
CA ASN A 2 21.93 -4.86 -9.71
C ASN A 2 21.28 -3.82 -8.78
N LEU A 3 22.02 -3.41 -7.75
CA LEU A 3 21.60 -2.43 -6.73
C LEU A 3 21.07 -1.11 -7.34
N MET A 4 21.59 -0.75 -8.53
CA MET A 4 21.15 0.42 -9.30
C MET A 4 19.68 0.33 -9.75
N VAL A 5 19.20 -0.87 -10.10
CA VAL A 5 17.84 -1.09 -10.59
C VAL A 5 16.80 -0.92 -9.47
N CYS A 6 17.16 -1.28 -8.23
CA CYS A 6 16.32 -1.01 -7.06
C CYS A 6 16.26 0.48 -6.72
N LEU A 7 17.36 1.22 -6.87
CA LEU A 7 17.43 2.63 -6.52
C LEU A 7 16.63 3.50 -7.51
N ASP A 8 16.71 3.20 -8.80
CA ASP A 8 15.92 3.87 -9.84
C ASP A 8 14.42 3.56 -9.69
N PHE A 9 14.07 2.36 -9.24
CA PHE A 9 12.69 1.98 -8.92
C PHE A 9 12.16 2.76 -7.71
N ILE A 10 12.95 2.87 -6.64
CA ILE A 10 12.56 3.61 -5.42
C ILE A 10 12.46 5.11 -5.72
N LEU A 11 13.43 5.71 -6.43
CA LEU A 11 13.34 7.12 -6.83
C LEU A 11 12.17 7.38 -7.79
N GLY A 12 11.91 6.47 -8.73
CA GLY A 12 10.79 6.57 -9.66
C GLY A 12 9.43 6.56 -8.96
N VAL A 13 9.26 5.68 -7.97
CA VAL A 13 8.04 5.62 -7.15
C VAL A 13 7.88 6.88 -6.30
N MET A 14 8.97 7.40 -5.71
CA MET A 14 8.91 8.61 -4.88
C MET A 14 8.61 9.87 -5.72
N MET A 15 9.18 10.00 -6.92
CA MET A 15 8.90 11.12 -7.83
C MET A 15 7.46 11.11 -8.37
N GLN A 16 6.85 9.94 -8.55
CA GLN A 16 5.45 9.81 -8.96
C GLN A 16 4.47 10.21 -7.85
N VAL A 17 4.83 9.98 -6.58
CA VAL A 17 4.06 10.46 -5.42
C VAL A 17 4.00 12.01 -5.37
N PHE A 18 5.03 12.70 -5.86
CA PHE A 18 5.09 14.18 -5.87
C PHE A 18 4.53 14.83 -7.14
N ASN A 19 4.40 14.09 -8.26
CA ASN A 19 3.82 14.61 -9.51
C ASN A 19 2.30 14.52 -9.59
N ILE A 20 1.63 14.04 -8.52
CA ILE A 20 0.21 14.30 -8.34
C ILE A 20 0.10 15.77 -7.93
N GLN A 21 0.05 16.65 -8.94
CA GLN A 21 -0.33 18.04 -8.80
C GLN A 21 -1.84 18.14 -8.55
N THR A 22 -2.33 17.43 -7.53
CA THR A 22 -3.54 17.81 -6.84
C THR A 22 -3.12 18.90 -5.88
N ASP A 23 -3.65 20.10 -6.10
CA ASP A 23 -3.60 21.25 -5.21
C ASP A 23 -3.31 20.83 -3.77
N GLN A 24 -2.17 21.26 -3.22
CA GLN A 24 -1.68 20.83 -1.90
C GLN A 24 -2.69 21.11 -0.75
N THR A 25 -3.71 21.93 -1.01
CA THR A 25 -4.87 22.15 -0.12
C THR A 25 -5.88 20.99 -0.10
N SER A 26 -5.88 20.12 -1.12
CA SER A 26 -6.84 19.03 -1.32
C SER A 26 -6.56 17.75 -0.53
N LEU A 27 -5.32 17.52 -0.09
CA LEU A 27 -4.97 16.33 0.71
C LEU A 27 -5.27 16.53 2.21
N ILE A 28 -5.22 17.77 2.71
CA ILE A 28 -5.60 18.14 4.08
C ILE A 28 -7.13 18.07 4.29
N THR A 29 -7.91 18.21 3.22
CA THR A 29 -9.39 18.17 3.23
C THR A 29 -9.95 16.87 2.61
N ALA A 30 -9.08 15.90 2.29
CA ALA A 30 -9.51 14.68 1.64
C ALA A 30 -10.43 13.87 2.55
N THR A 31 -11.58 13.47 1.99
CA THR A 31 -12.55 12.56 2.61
C THR A 31 -12.10 11.12 2.41
N TRP A 32 -12.21 10.33 3.49
CA TRP A 32 -11.72 8.96 3.55
C TRP A 32 -12.84 7.99 3.90
N ASP A 33 -12.88 6.88 3.19
CA ASP A 33 -13.57 5.68 3.67
C ASP A 33 -12.53 4.81 4.39
N HIS A 34 -12.76 4.56 5.67
CA HIS A 34 -11.82 3.84 6.54
C HIS A 34 -12.23 2.38 6.76
N ALA A 35 -11.24 1.53 7.02
CA ALA A 35 -11.43 0.11 7.34
C ALA A 35 -12.35 -0.59 6.34
N VAL A 36 -12.10 -0.36 5.04
CA VAL A 36 -12.86 -0.93 3.91
C VAL A 36 -12.46 -2.39 3.71
N ASN A 37 -12.87 -3.22 4.67
CA ASN A 37 -12.37 -4.57 4.87
C ASN A 37 -13.34 -5.69 4.46
N SER A 38 -14.40 -5.38 3.71
CA SER A 38 -15.39 -6.37 3.24
C SER A 38 -15.97 -6.00 1.89
N LYS A 39 -16.60 -6.95 1.18
CA LYS A 39 -17.23 -6.69 -0.12
C LYS A 39 -18.26 -5.56 -0.05
N ALA A 40 -19.12 -5.60 0.97
CA ALA A 40 -20.14 -4.57 1.18
C ALA A 40 -19.54 -3.17 1.42
N LYS A 41 -18.48 -3.08 2.24
CA LYS A 41 -17.80 -1.80 2.48
C LYS A 41 -17.09 -1.30 1.23
N LEU A 42 -16.46 -2.21 0.47
CA LEU A 42 -15.80 -1.85 -0.78
C LEU A 42 -16.80 -1.30 -1.79
N GLN A 43 -17.95 -1.94 -1.96
CA GLN A 43 -19.03 -1.43 -2.82
C GLN A 43 -19.46 -0.03 -2.41
N SER A 44 -19.74 0.18 -1.12
CA SER A 44 -20.12 1.51 -0.60
C SER A 44 -19.01 2.55 -0.82
N ALA A 45 -17.76 2.17 -0.61
CA ALA A 45 -16.62 3.06 -0.75
C ALA A 45 -16.34 3.41 -2.21
N LEU A 46 -16.57 2.50 -3.16
CA LEU A 46 -16.41 2.76 -4.59
C LEU A 46 -17.44 3.76 -5.12
N THR A 47 -18.64 3.82 -4.54
CA THR A 47 -19.72 4.74 -4.94
C THR A 47 -19.79 6.01 -4.09
N SER A 48 -18.96 6.16 -3.07
CA SER A 48 -18.97 7.33 -2.18
C SER A 48 -18.35 8.56 -2.85
N GLU A 49 -18.63 9.74 -2.29
CA GLU A 49 -17.93 10.99 -2.63
C GLU A 49 -16.50 11.07 -2.04
N SER A 50 -16.09 10.07 -1.23
CA SER A 50 -14.76 10.03 -0.63
C SER A 50 -13.68 9.91 -1.69
N LYS A 51 -12.64 10.74 -1.61
CA LYS A 51 -11.53 10.69 -2.58
C LYS A 51 -10.56 9.54 -2.29
N MET A 52 -10.54 9.06 -1.04
CA MET A 52 -9.53 8.10 -0.61
C MET A 52 -10.15 6.92 0.14
N ILE A 53 -9.55 5.75 -0.04
CA ILE A 53 -9.91 4.50 0.61
C ILE A 53 -8.72 4.06 1.46
N GLU A 54 -8.99 3.75 2.72
CA GLU A 54 -8.07 3.06 3.60
C GLU A 54 -8.63 1.69 3.96
N ALA A 55 -7.78 0.68 3.86
CA ALA A 55 -8.17 -0.69 4.14
C ALA A 55 -7.03 -1.49 4.77
N ASP A 56 -7.41 -2.36 5.70
CA ASP A 56 -6.48 -3.16 6.48
C ASP A 56 -6.16 -4.47 5.76
N VAL A 57 -4.89 -4.87 5.77
CA VAL A 57 -4.46 -6.16 5.19
C VAL A 57 -3.92 -7.07 6.28
N ILE A 58 -4.49 -8.27 6.36
CA ILE A 58 -4.04 -9.36 7.24
C ILE A 58 -3.76 -10.62 6.41
N THR A 59 -3.05 -11.57 7.03
CA THR A 59 -3.00 -12.95 6.54
C THR A 59 -4.14 -13.73 7.18
N GLY A 60 -5.02 -14.33 6.37
CA GLY A 60 -6.16 -15.09 6.88
C GLY A 60 -6.82 -15.95 5.82
N HIS A 61 -8.02 -16.45 6.11
CA HIS A 61 -8.78 -17.32 5.20
C HIS A 61 -9.86 -16.50 4.49
N LEU A 62 -9.92 -16.64 3.16
CA LEU A 62 -11.09 -16.19 2.42
C LEU A 62 -12.25 -17.14 2.76
N VAL A 63 -13.43 -16.57 2.98
CA VAL A 63 -14.67 -17.30 3.19
C VAL A 63 -15.60 -16.94 2.04
N ASP A 64 -15.96 -17.94 1.24
CA ASP A 64 -16.95 -17.81 0.17
C ASP A 64 -18.39 -17.93 0.73
N GLU A 65 -19.39 -17.84 -0.14
CA GLU A 65 -20.79 -17.89 0.25
C GLU A 65 -21.17 -19.27 0.82
N GLU A 66 -20.40 -20.29 0.46
CA GLU A 66 -20.51 -21.68 0.91
C GLU A 66 -19.81 -21.93 2.26
N GLY A 67 -19.00 -20.98 2.73
CA GLY A 67 -18.31 -21.04 4.03
C GLY A 67 -17.00 -21.83 4.00
N GLU A 68 -16.50 -22.20 2.82
CA GLU A 68 -15.26 -22.94 2.66
C GLU A 68 -14.05 -22.04 2.92
N LYS A 69 -13.04 -22.58 3.61
CA LYS A 69 -11.84 -21.84 3.98
C LYS A 69 -10.73 -22.17 3.00
N THR A 70 -10.21 -21.14 2.33
CA THR A 70 -9.02 -21.27 1.49
C THR A 70 -7.73 -21.37 2.33
N ASP A 71 -6.61 -21.62 1.66
CA ASP A 71 -5.28 -21.37 2.21
C ASP A 71 -5.16 -19.94 2.76
N ARG A 72 -4.21 -19.76 3.68
CA ARG A 72 -3.91 -18.45 4.26
C ARG A 72 -3.34 -17.53 3.19
N ILE A 73 -4.11 -16.53 2.82
CA ILE A 73 -3.76 -15.52 1.81
C ILE A 73 -3.90 -14.11 2.38
N PRO A 74 -3.37 -13.08 1.69
CA PRO A 74 -3.68 -11.69 2.01
C PRO A 74 -5.15 -11.40 1.77
N ILE A 75 -5.84 -10.99 2.83
CA ILE A 75 -7.25 -10.63 2.81
C ILE A 75 -7.45 -9.24 3.42
N MET A 76 -8.55 -8.60 3.06
CA MET A 76 -8.94 -7.33 3.66
C MET A 76 -9.56 -7.61 5.02
N GLY A 77 -8.98 -7.10 6.10
CA GLY A 77 -9.40 -7.49 7.45
C GLY A 77 -8.60 -6.82 8.57
N HIS A 78 -9.21 -6.68 9.74
CA HIS A 78 -8.59 -6.11 10.93
C HIS A 78 -8.53 -7.17 12.06
N PRO A 79 -7.40 -7.31 12.79
CA PRO A 79 -7.34 -8.16 13.97
C PRO A 79 -8.42 -7.80 15.00
N PRO A 80 -9.02 -8.76 15.72
CA PRO A 80 -8.63 -10.17 15.80
C PRO A 80 -9.22 -11.06 14.69
N SER A 81 -9.85 -10.49 13.65
CA SER A 81 -10.37 -11.30 12.56
C SER A 81 -9.25 -12.07 11.87
N ILE A 82 -9.53 -13.31 11.50
CA ILE A 82 -8.66 -14.18 10.70
C ILE A 82 -9.33 -14.64 9.41
N THR A 83 -10.53 -14.12 9.13
CA THR A 83 -11.33 -14.44 7.96
C THR A 83 -11.91 -13.17 7.34
N SER A 84 -12.19 -13.21 6.04
CA SER A 84 -12.86 -12.13 5.32
C SER A 84 -13.60 -12.69 4.12
N ASP A 85 -14.63 -11.98 3.66
CA ASP A 85 -15.33 -12.23 2.40
C ASP A 85 -14.60 -11.62 1.19
N LEU A 86 -13.47 -10.94 1.42
CA LEU A 86 -12.77 -10.15 0.43
C LEU A 86 -11.25 -10.38 0.48
N SER A 87 -10.70 -10.99 -0.58
CA SER A 87 -9.26 -11.10 -0.75
C SER A 87 -8.63 -9.77 -1.18
N LEU A 88 -7.33 -9.60 -0.93
CA LEU A 88 -6.59 -8.43 -1.45
C LEU A 88 -6.63 -8.35 -2.97
N LYS A 89 -6.59 -9.51 -3.65
CA LYS A 89 -6.65 -9.56 -5.12
C LYS A 89 -7.97 -9.01 -5.63
N GLU A 90 -9.10 -9.51 -5.11
CA GLU A 90 -10.43 -9.03 -5.48
C GLU A 90 -10.60 -7.54 -5.17
N PHE A 91 -10.09 -7.10 -4.01
CA PHE A 91 -10.11 -5.69 -3.63
C PHE A 91 -9.39 -4.82 -4.66
N LEU A 92 -8.16 -5.19 -5.05
CA LEU A 92 -7.37 -4.43 -6.03
C LEU A 92 -8.00 -4.48 -7.43
N ASP A 93 -8.57 -5.62 -7.82
CA ASP A 93 -9.26 -5.79 -9.10
C ASP A 93 -10.52 -4.92 -9.23
N ALA A 94 -11.22 -4.66 -8.12
CA ALA A 94 -12.35 -3.73 -8.11
C ALA A 94 -11.89 -2.28 -8.00
N TRP A 95 -10.93 -1.99 -7.10
CA TRP A 95 -10.42 -0.65 -6.86
C TRP A 95 -9.74 -0.02 -8.08
N LYS A 96 -9.02 -0.82 -8.91
CA LYS A 96 -8.30 -0.32 -10.10
C LYS A 96 -9.19 0.38 -11.13
N ASN A 97 -10.50 0.11 -11.11
CA ASN A 97 -11.47 0.74 -12.00
C ASN A 97 -12.03 2.05 -11.43
N SER A 98 -11.52 2.52 -10.29
CA SER A 98 -11.94 3.75 -9.62
C SER A 98 -10.89 4.85 -9.74
N ASN A 99 -11.29 6.10 -9.48
CA ASN A 99 -10.38 7.25 -9.39
C ASN A 99 -9.96 7.56 -7.94
N LYS A 100 -10.11 6.60 -7.02
CA LYS A 100 -9.88 6.79 -5.59
C LYS A 100 -8.42 6.52 -5.24
N ILE A 101 -7.83 7.32 -4.36
CA ILE A 101 -6.48 7.07 -3.83
C ILE A 101 -6.58 5.94 -2.79
N LEU A 102 -5.69 4.95 -2.87
CA LEU A 102 -5.68 3.81 -1.97
C LEU A 102 -4.53 3.89 -0.96
N LYS A 103 -4.87 3.64 0.30
CA LYS A 103 -3.94 3.30 1.37
C LYS A 103 -4.20 1.87 1.87
N LEU A 104 -3.17 1.03 1.82
CA LEU A 104 -3.18 -0.31 2.44
C LEU A 104 -2.45 -0.26 3.79
N ASP A 105 -3.15 -0.57 4.88
CA ASP A 105 -2.59 -0.68 6.24
C ASP A 105 -2.30 -2.14 6.61
N PHE A 106 -1.06 -2.57 6.41
CA PHE A 106 -0.62 -3.93 6.73
C PHE A 106 -0.50 -4.13 8.23
N LYS A 107 -1.21 -5.13 8.76
CA LYS A 107 -1.24 -5.42 10.20
C LYS A 107 -0.14 -6.38 10.68
N SER A 108 0.66 -6.91 9.76
CA SER A 108 1.85 -7.69 10.08
C SER A 108 2.86 -7.67 8.93
N THR A 109 4.12 -7.97 9.26
CA THR A 109 5.18 -8.17 8.25
C THR A 109 4.88 -9.37 7.34
N GLU A 110 4.22 -10.40 7.87
CA GLU A 110 3.78 -11.56 7.08
C GLU A 110 2.73 -11.15 6.04
N ALA A 111 1.73 -10.36 6.43
CA ALA A 111 0.71 -9.84 5.52
C ALA A 111 1.34 -9.02 4.40
N PHE A 112 2.30 -8.15 4.73
CA PHE A 112 3.04 -7.39 3.72
C PHE A 112 3.80 -8.31 2.73
N LYS A 113 4.57 -9.27 3.24
CA LYS A 113 5.36 -10.20 2.40
C LYS A 113 4.50 -11.01 1.45
N LEU A 114 3.38 -11.54 1.93
CA LEU A 114 2.45 -12.32 1.11
C LEU A 114 1.68 -11.44 0.12
N ALA A 115 1.41 -10.18 0.48
CA ALA A 115 0.72 -9.22 -0.39
C ALA A 115 1.61 -8.67 -1.50
N SER A 116 2.93 -8.51 -1.29
CA SER A 116 3.87 -7.94 -2.27
C SER A 116 3.70 -8.52 -3.70
N PRO A 117 3.73 -9.84 -3.93
CA PRO A 117 3.56 -10.38 -5.28
C PRO A 117 2.17 -10.10 -5.88
N VAL A 118 1.12 -10.05 -5.05
CA VAL A 118 -0.26 -9.73 -5.50
C VAL A 118 -0.34 -8.27 -5.96
N ILE A 119 0.24 -7.37 -5.16
CA ILE A 119 0.37 -5.93 -5.44
C ILE A 119 1.16 -5.74 -6.72
N GLU A 120 2.37 -6.29 -6.81
CA GLU A 120 3.21 -6.19 -8.02
C GLU A 120 2.46 -6.63 -9.29
N ASN A 121 1.71 -7.72 -9.22
CA ASN A 121 0.94 -8.21 -10.37
C ASN A 121 -0.23 -7.28 -10.73
N ALA A 122 -0.86 -6.62 -9.75
CA ALA A 122 -1.88 -5.62 -10.01
C ALA A 122 -1.31 -4.36 -10.69
N PHE A 123 -0.11 -3.91 -10.31
CA PHE A 123 0.52 -2.70 -10.87
C PHE A 123 1.31 -2.92 -12.17
N LYS A 124 1.72 -4.15 -12.49
CA LYS A 124 2.34 -4.47 -13.81
C LYS A 124 1.41 -4.18 -15.00
N VAL A 125 0.11 -3.95 -14.76
CA VAL A 125 -0.92 -3.74 -15.78
C VAL A 125 -1.28 -2.25 -15.96
N GLY A 126 -0.69 -1.31 -15.21
CA GLY A 126 -0.96 0.13 -15.38
C GLY A 126 -0.29 1.05 -14.34
N ILE A 127 -0.29 2.37 -14.61
CA ILE A 127 0.18 3.40 -13.66
C ILE A 127 -1.00 3.78 -12.75
N PHE A 128 -0.85 3.59 -11.43
CA PHE A 128 -1.90 3.85 -10.45
C PHE A 128 -1.35 4.62 -9.22
N ASN A 129 -2.21 5.42 -8.58
CA ASN A 129 -1.85 6.21 -7.39
C ASN A 129 -2.11 5.40 -6.11
N VAL A 130 -1.10 4.70 -5.58
CA VAL A 130 -1.18 3.92 -4.33
C VAL A 130 -0.16 4.38 -3.32
N ILE A 131 -0.61 4.58 -2.08
CA ILE A 131 0.23 4.91 -0.95
C ILE A 131 0.30 3.66 -0.05
N VAL A 132 1.42 2.94 -0.11
CA VAL A 132 1.71 1.87 0.83
C VAL A 132 2.37 2.46 2.07
N VAL A 133 1.71 2.37 3.22
CA VAL A 133 2.26 2.84 4.50
C VAL A 133 2.59 1.62 5.36
N PRO A 134 3.86 1.21 5.46
CA PRO A 134 4.24 0.17 6.40
C PRO A 134 4.12 0.74 7.82
N ARG A 135 3.11 0.29 8.56
CA ARG A 135 2.96 0.65 9.97
C ARG A 135 3.92 -0.19 10.81
N ILE A 136 5.15 0.27 11.00
CA ILE A 136 6.00 -0.34 12.03
C ILE A 136 6.91 0.67 12.73
N GLN A 137 6.89 0.60 14.05
CA GLN A 137 7.97 0.87 15.01
C GLN A 137 9.36 0.29 14.59
N LEU A 138 9.47 -0.42 13.46
CA LEU A 138 10.68 -0.94 12.82
C LEU A 138 11.30 0.04 11.82
N PHE A 139 10.77 1.26 11.66
CA PHE A 139 11.43 2.28 10.84
C PHE A 139 12.82 2.65 11.40
N ILE A 140 13.03 2.56 12.72
CA ILE A 140 14.28 2.99 13.37
C ILE A 140 15.46 2.06 13.02
N VAL A 141 15.24 0.76 12.81
CA VAL A 141 16.35 -0.18 12.55
C VAL A 141 16.81 -0.14 11.09
N TYR A 142 15.90 0.04 10.13
CA TYR A 142 16.27 0.17 8.71
C TYR A 142 16.77 1.57 8.33
N MET A 143 16.30 2.64 9.00
CA MET A 143 16.88 3.98 8.81
C MET A 143 18.29 4.12 9.38
N PHE A 144 18.66 3.41 10.46
CA PHE A 144 20.02 3.49 11.01
C PHE A 144 21.08 2.85 10.10
N TYR A 145 20.75 1.75 9.41
CA TYR A 145 21.65 1.16 8.42
C TYR A 145 21.71 1.95 7.11
N PHE A 146 20.65 2.67 6.75
CA PHE A 146 20.65 3.54 5.57
C PHE A 146 21.36 4.88 5.82
N SER A 147 21.25 5.46 7.03
CA SER A 147 21.91 6.74 7.36
C SER A 147 23.44 6.63 7.41
N ILE A 148 23.99 5.55 7.98
CA ILE A 148 25.45 5.35 8.05
C ILE A 148 26.07 5.11 6.66
N PHE A 149 25.31 4.58 5.70
CA PHE A 149 25.81 4.33 4.34
C PHE A 149 25.74 5.57 3.43
N VAL A 150 24.83 6.51 3.71
CA VAL A 150 24.68 7.75 2.95
C VAL A 150 25.70 8.82 3.39
N ASP A 151 26.08 8.84 4.68
CA ASP A 151 27.01 9.85 5.21
C ASP A 151 28.44 9.72 4.67
N HIS A 152 28.88 8.52 4.26
CA HIS A 152 30.24 8.33 3.75
C HIS A 152 30.43 8.64 2.26
N ILE A 153 29.34 8.79 1.49
CA ILE A 153 29.40 9.01 0.04
C ILE A 153 29.09 10.47 -0.34
N TYR A 154 28.38 11.23 0.51
CA TYR A 154 27.91 12.58 0.16
C TYR A 154 28.76 13.77 0.66
N LEU A 155 29.88 13.54 1.36
CA LEU A 155 30.75 14.62 1.87
C LEU A 155 31.93 15.03 0.96
N ARG A 156 31.88 14.70 -0.33
CA ARG A 156 32.77 15.33 -1.33
C ARG A 156 31.99 15.70 -2.59
N ARG A 157 31.19 16.75 -2.49
CA ARG A 157 31.17 17.82 -3.50
C ARG A 157 30.20 18.90 -3.04
N TYR A 158 30.67 20.14 -3.15
CA TYR A 158 29.96 21.39 -2.91
C TYR A 158 29.92 21.89 -1.45
N CYS A 159 31.09 22.24 -0.94
CA CYS A 159 31.21 23.52 -0.24
C CYS A 159 31.72 24.56 -1.27
N VAL A 160 30.90 25.61 -1.42
CA VAL A 160 31.11 27.02 -1.82
C VAL A 160 32.51 27.46 -2.28
N VAL A 161 32.53 28.38 -3.27
CA VAL A 161 33.59 29.35 -3.66
C VAL A 161 34.95 29.16 -3.00
#